data_AF-A0A971APD3-F1
#
_entry.id   AF-A0A971APD3-F1
#
_cell.length_a   1.000
_cell.length_b   1.000
_cell.length_c   1.000
_cell.angle_alpha   90.00
_cell.angle_beta   90.00
_cell.angle_gamma   90.00
#
_symmetry.space_group_name_H-M   'P 1'
#
loop_
_entity.id
_entity.type
_entity.pdbx_description
1 polymer ?
#
loop_
_entity_poly.entity_id
_entity_poly.type
_entity_poly.pdbx_seq_one_letter_code
_entity_poly.pdbx_strand_id
1 'polypeptide(L)' 'MGAINDVITLLKYLILGLVQGVTEPIPISSSGHLIIVRELFGIEAKGLSVEIFVNFASLLAVLIIYRHDII' A
#
# COMPACT_ATOMS: atom_id res chain seq x y z
N MET A 1 14.86 -11.51 15.79
CA MET A 1 14.74 -11.32 14.33
C MET A 1 16.14 -11.06 13.79
N GLY A 2 16.58 -11.77 12.76
CA GLY A 2 17.86 -11.45 12.10
C GLY A 2 17.68 -10.30 11.11
N ALA A 3 18.67 -9.42 10.96
CA ALA A 3 18.60 -8.23 10.10
C ALA A 3 18.10 -8.50 8.67
N ILE A 4 18.39 -9.71 8.13
CA ILE A 4 17.93 -10.14 6.81
C ILE A 4 16.40 -10.25 6.74
N ASN A 5 15.76 -10.76 7.79
CA ASN A 5 14.30 -10.91 7.84
C ASN A 5 13.59 -9.55 7.91
N ASP A 6 14.23 -8.57 8.56
CA ASP A 6 13.69 -7.21 8.66
C ASP A 6 13.73 -6.51 7.29
N VAL A 7 14.83 -6.68 6.54
CA VAL A 7 14.96 -6.16 5.16
C VAL A 7 13.93 -6.80 4.24
N ILE A 8 13.74 -8.12 4.30
CA ILE A 8 12.72 -8.82 3.49
C ILE A 8 11.32 -8.31 3.82
N THR A 9 11.03 -8.06 5.10
CA THR A 9 9.75 -7.52 5.55
C THR A 9 9.53 -6.09 5.04
N LEU A 10 10.56 -5.25 5.07
CA LEU A 10 10.51 -3.90 4.50
C LEU A 10 10.21 -3.94 2.99
N LEU A 11 10.88 -4.82 2.24
CA LEU A 11 10.64 -4.98 0.81
C LEU A 11 9.20 -5.42 0.51
N LYS A 12 8.65 -6.34 1.32
CA LYS A 12 7.23 -6.75 1.21
C LYS A 12 6.28 -5.57 1.36
N TYR A 13 6.47 -4.72 2.38
CA TYR A 13 5.63 -3.54 2.57
C TYR A 13 5.84 -2.45 1.52
N LEU A 14 7.07 -2.29 1.02
CA LEU A 14 7.36 -1.39 -0.10
C LEU A 14 6.58 -1.79 -1.35
N ILE A 15 6.57 -3.09 -1.69
CA ILE A 15 5.82 -3.61 -2.84
C ILE A 15 4.32 -3.33 -2.67
N LEU A 16 3.74 -3.58 -1.48
CA LEU A 16 2.33 -3.29 -1.23
C LEU A 16 2.01 -1.79 -1.37
N GLY A 17 2.88 -0.91 -0.87
CA GLY A 17 2.72 0.54 -1.03
C GLY A 17 2.79 0.98 -2.49
N LEU A 18 3.71 0.41 -3.29
CA LEU A 18 3.79 0.67 -4.72
C LEU A 18 2.54 0.20 -5.48
N VAL A 19 2.05 -1.00 -5.17
CA VAL A 19 0.83 -1.54 -5.78
C VAL A 19 -0.36 -0.64 -5.44
N GLN A 20 -0.52 -0.23 -4.19
CA GLN A 20 -1.58 0.73 -3.81
C GLN A 20 -1.42 2.06 -4.56
N GLY A 21 -0.23 2.66 -4.56
CA GLY A 21 -0.01 3.97 -5.18
C GLY A 21 -0.27 3.98 -6.69
N VAL A 22 0.02 2.87 -7.37
CA VAL A 22 -0.25 2.72 -8.81
C VAL A 22 -1.73 2.41 -9.07
N THR A 23 -2.37 1.58 -8.24
CA THR A 23 -3.73 1.10 -8.49
C THR A 23 -4.82 2.01 -7.94
N GLU A 24 -4.56 2.82 -6.90
CA GLU A 24 -5.58 3.69 -6.29
C GLU A 24 -6.10 4.79 -7.23
N PRO A 25 -5.26 5.48 -8.04
CA PRO A 25 -5.76 6.50 -8.96
C PRO A 25 -6.52 5.92 -10.15
N ILE A 26 -6.40 4.61 -10.40
CA ILE A 26 -6.96 3.92 -11.57
C ILE A 26 -8.18 3.10 -11.12
N PRO A 27 -9.33 3.13 -11.81
CA PRO A 27 -10.54 2.43 -11.38
C PRO A 27 -10.49 0.91 -11.67
N ILE A 28 -9.54 0.20 -11.05
CA ILE A 28 -9.27 -1.24 -11.24
C ILE A 28 -9.34 -2.04 -9.93
N SER A 29 -9.90 -1.47 -8.86
CA SER A 29 -9.95 -2.07 -7.51
C SER A 29 -8.56 -2.30 -6.89
N SER A 30 -8.08 -1.30 -6.15
CA SER A 30 -6.79 -1.36 -5.43
C SER A 30 -6.76 -2.44 -4.34
N SER A 31 -7.85 -2.63 -3.60
CA SER A 31 -7.96 -3.65 -2.55
C SER A 31 -7.83 -5.08 -3.10
N GLY A 32 -8.40 -5.36 -4.26
CA GLY A 32 -8.26 -6.67 -4.92
C GLY A 32 -6.80 -6.98 -5.30
N HIS A 33 -6.09 -6.00 -5.85
CA HIS A 33 -4.67 -6.14 -6.19
C HIS A 33 -3.81 -6.33 -4.94
N LEU A 34 -4.11 -5.62 -3.84
CA LEU A 34 -3.42 -5.79 -2.57
C LEU A 34 -3.58 -7.21 -2.01
N ILE A 35 -4.79 -7.77 -2.06
CA ILE A 35 -5.07 -9.15 -1.61
C ILE A 35 -4.26 -10.15 -2.44
N ILE A 36 -4.28 -10.02 -3.77
CA ILE A 36 -3.53 -10.92 -4.67
C ILE A 36 -2.03 -10.87 -4.37
N VAL A 37 -1.45 -9.67 -4.24
CA VAL A 37 -0.02 -9.52 -3.97
C VAL A 37 0.34 -10.04 -2.59
N ARG A 38 -0.50 -9.84 -1.57
CA ARG A 38 -0.27 -10.41 -0.24
C ARG A 38 -0.21 -11.93 -0.26
N GLU A 39 -1.13 -12.57 -0.99
CA GLU A 39 -1.17 -14.02 -1.13
C GLU A 39 0.05 -14.54 -1.89
N LEU A 40 0.42 -13.90 -3.02
CA LEU A 40 1.57 -14.29 -3.84
C LEU A 40 2.91 -14.21 -3.09
N PHE A 41 3.08 -13.22 -2.22
CA PHE A 41 4.32 -12.99 -1.48
C PHE A 41 4.31 -13.61 -0.06
N GLY A 42 3.28 -14.39 0.28
CA GLY A 42 3.13 -15.00 1.61
C GLY A 42 3.25 -13.96 2.71
N ILE A 43 2.58 -12.82 2.56
CA ILE A 43 2.60 -11.74 3.53
C ILE A 43 1.50 -12.02 4.54
N GLU A 44 1.88 -12.62 5.68
CA GLU A 44 1.02 -12.73 6.87
C GLU A 44 0.82 -11.35 7.55
N ALA A 45 0.44 -10.34 6.77
CA ALA A 45 -0.05 -9.10 7.33
C ALA A 45 -1.42 -9.41 7.94
N LYS A 46 -1.50 -9.63 9.25
CA LYS A 46 -2.80 -9.65 9.91
C LYS A 46 -3.39 -8.25 9.88
N GLY A 47 -4.43 -8.06 9.06
CA GLY A 47 -5.44 -7.04 9.29
C GLY A 47 -5.70 -6.06 8.15
N LEU A 48 -6.94 -5.59 8.16
CA LEU A 48 -7.47 -4.41 7.47
C LEU A 48 -6.57 -3.16 7.64
N SER A 49 -5.72 -3.15 8.67
CA SER A 49 -4.84 -2.03 9.03
C SER A 49 -3.89 -1.61 7.90
N VAL A 50 -3.21 -2.55 7.22
CA VAL A 50 -2.24 -2.17 6.17
C VAL A 50 -2.95 -1.53 4.99
N GLU A 51 -4.07 -2.11 4.55
CA GLU A 51 -4.92 -1.56 3.49
C GLU A 51 -5.43 -0.16 3.84
N ILE A 52 -5.90 0.04 5.08
CA ILE A 52 -6.30 1.36 5.57
C ILE A 52 -5.13 2.35 5.55
N PHE A 53 -3.94 1.94 6.02
CA PHE A 53 -2.77 2.83 6.06
C PHE A 53 -2.30 3.25 4.67
N VAL A 54 -2.23 2.32 3.71
CA VAL A 54 -1.80 2.65 2.35
C VAL A 54 -2.86 3.46 1.60
N ASN A 55 -4.15 3.19 1.86
CA ASN A 55 -5.24 4.01 1.32
C ASN A 55 -5.19 5.44 1.90
N PHE A 56 -4.98 5.58 3.20
CA PHE A 56 -4.79 6.88 3.84
C PHE A 56 -3.57 7.63 3.29
N ALA A 57 -2.44 6.93 3.06
CA ALA A 57 -1.28 7.53 2.41
C ALA A 57 -1.59 8.00 0.98
N SER A 58 -2.44 7.26 0.25
CA SER A 58 -2.89 7.66 -1.09
C SER A 58 -3.80 8.89 -1.05
N LEU A 59 -4.71 8.97 -0.06
CA LEU A 59 -5.51 10.16 0.20
C LEU A 59 -4.61 11.37 0.51
N LEU A 60 -3.60 11.21 1.38
CA LEU A 60 -2.64 12.27 1.68
C LEU A 60 -1.88 12.73 0.43
N ALA A 61 -1.47 11.80 -0.43
CA ALA A 61 -0.83 12.15 -1.71
C ALA A 61 -1.75 13.01 -2.58
N VAL A 62 -3.04 12.64 -2.70
CA VAL A 62 -4.04 13.43 -3.42
C VAL A 62 -4.22 14.81 -2.78
N LEU A 63 -4.39 14.90 -1.45
CA LEU A 63 -4.54 16.17 -0.75
C LEU A 63 -3.32 17.09 -0.95
N ILE A 64 -2.10 16.55 -0.98
CA ILE A 64 -0.88 17.34 -1.21
C ILE A 64 -0.79 17.83 -2.66
N ILE A 65 -1.10 16.95 -3.63
CA ILE A 65 -1.06 17.27 -5.07
C ILE A 65 -2.10 18.35 -5.38
N TYR A 66 -3.33 18.16 -4.92
CA TYR A 66 -4.48 19.04 -5.19
C TYR A 66 -4.69 20.13 -4.14
N ARG A 67 -3.71 20.40 -3.26
CA ARG A 67 -3.87 21.36 -2.16
C ARG A 67 -4.30 22.77 -2.59
N HIS A 68 -3.91 23.20 -3.79
CA HIS A 68 -4.26 24.52 -4.34
C HIS A 68 -5.64 24.54 -4.99
N ASP A 69 -6.18 23.38 -5.34
CA ASP A 69 -7.54 23.26 -5.88
C ASP A 69 -8.56 23.11 -4.73
N ILE A 70 -8.10 22.70 -3.55
CA ILE A 70 -8.91 22.46 -2.34
C ILE A 70 -9.00 23.70 -1.44
N ILE A 71 -7.96 24.56 -1.41
CA ILE A 71 -7.86 25.78 -0.58
C ILE A 71 -8.14 27.01 -1.44
#